data_AF-A0A9E0UZA8-F1
#
_entry.id   AF-A0A9E0UZA8-F1
#
_cell.length_a   1.000
_cell.length_b   1.000
_cell.length_c   1.000
_cell.angle_alpha   90.00
_cell.angle_beta   90.00
_cell.angle_gamma   90.00
#
_symmetry.space_group_name_H-M   'P 1'
#
loop_
_entity.id
_entity.type
_entity.pdbx_description
1 polymer ?
#
loop_
_entity_poly.entity_id
_entity_poly.type
_entity_poly.pdbx_seq_one_letter_code
_entity_poly.pdbx_strand_id
1 'polypeptide(L)'
;MTADNIKNIDTEKIAREGEKIYEKIKSDYEPHLIGKFLAIDTETGKVYLGDTSLQASQIARKDKAETIFYIKKIGFDVTMEYPGFSSRYLKSIK
;
A
#
# COMPACT_ATOMS: atom_id res chain seq x y z
N MET A 1 1.61 16.94 -3.26
CA MET A 1 1.02 16.75 -1.92
C MET A 1 1.60 17.75 -0.91
N THR A 2 0.80 18.68 -0.40
CA THR A 2 1.19 19.60 0.71
C THR A 2 1.03 18.91 2.06
N ALA A 3 1.81 19.33 3.07
CA ALA A 3 1.78 18.73 4.41
C ALA A 3 0.40 18.83 5.10
N ASP A 4 -0.41 19.81 4.71
CA ASP A 4 -1.76 20.03 5.25
C ASP A 4 -2.76 18.93 4.84
N ASN A 5 -2.58 18.30 3.68
CA ASN A 5 -3.45 17.20 3.22
C ASN A 5 -3.17 15.86 3.91
N ILE A 6 -2.05 15.74 4.65
CA ILE A 6 -1.69 14.52 5.38
C ILE A 6 -2.45 14.41 6.70
N LYS A 7 -2.89 15.54 7.28
CA LYS A 7 -3.58 15.58 8.57
C LYS A 7 -4.98 14.95 8.58
N ASN A 8 -5.60 14.74 7.41
CA ASN A 8 -6.95 14.16 7.28
C ASN A 8 -6.96 12.77 6.60
N ILE A 9 -5.81 12.09 6.55
CA ILE A 9 -5.72 10.76 5.97
C ILE A 9 -6.17 9.74 7.01
N ASP A 10 -7.35 9.16 6.77
CA ASP A 10 -7.90 8.06 7.57
C ASP A 10 -7.18 6.76 7.22
N THR A 11 -6.02 6.55 7.84
CA THR A 11 -5.18 5.36 7.63
C THR A 11 -5.88 4.08 8.07
N GLU A 12 -6.74 4.15 9.08
CA GLU A 12 -7.54 3.01 9.56
C GLU A 12 -8.55 2.57 8.51
N LYS A 13 -9.24 3.53 7.86
CA LYS A 13 -10.13 3.25 6.73
C LYS A 13 -9.38 2.62 5.58
N ILE A 14 -8.20 3.13 5.23
CA ILE A 14 -7.37 2.56 4.15
C ILE A 14 -6.96 1.12 4.47
N ALA A 15 -6.51 0.86 5.70
CA ALA A 15 -6.14 -0.50 6.12
C ALA A 15 -7.35 -1.45 6.04
N ARG A 16 -8.50 -1.03 6.59
CA ARG A 16 -9.73 -1.83 6.57
C ARG A 16 -10.24 -2.12 5.16
N GLU A 17 -10.29 -1.12 4.29
CA GLU A 17 -10.76 -1.33 2.91
C GLU A 17 -9.74 -2.12 2.08
N GLY A 18 -8.44 -1.88 2.28
CA GLY A 18 -7.37 -2.64 1.65
C GLY A 18 -7.41 -4.13 2.01
N GLU A 19 -7.64 -4.44 3.28
CA GLU A 19 -7.78 -5.83 3.73
C GLU A 19 -9.05 -6.49 3.15
N LYS A 20 -10.18 -5.77 3.09
CA LYS A 20 -11.39 -6.28 2.42
C LYS A 20 -11.16 -6.60 0.95
N ILE A 21 -10.36 -5.80 0.25
CA ILE A 21 -10.00 -6.06 -1.14
C ILE A 21 -9.11 -7.30 -1.23
N TYR A 22 -8.08 -7.39 -0.38
CA TYR A 22 -7.21 -8.56 -0.33
C TYR A 22 -8.00 -9.85 -0.08
N GLU A 23 -8.89 -9.86 0.91
CA GLU A 23 -9.71 -11.04 1.24
C GLU A 23 -10.55 -11.56 0.05
N LYS A 24 -10.98 -10.67 -0.85
CA LYS A 24 -11.73 -11.06 -2.05
C LYS A 24 -10.85 -11.68 -3.13
N ILE A 25 -9.60 -11.23 -3.23
CA ILE A 25 -8.69 -11.63 -4.31
C ILE A 25 -7.67 -12.67 -3.86
N LYS A 26 -7.49 -12.93 -2.55
CA LYS A 26 -6.39 -13.73 -2.01
C LYS A 26 -6.28 -15.12 -2.63
N SER A 27 -7.41 -15.73 -3.00
CA SER A 27 -7.46 -17.05 -3.63
C SER A 27 -6.73 -17.10 -4.98
N ASP A 28 -6.61 -15.96 -5.67
CA ASP A 28 -5.91 -15.86 -6.94
C ASP A 28 -4.38 -15.72 -6.76
N TYR A 29 -3.92 -15.36 -5.56
CA TYR A 29 -2.51 -15.04 -5.28
C TYR A 29 -1.83 -16.08 -4.38
N GLU A 30 -2.49 -16.53 -3.31
CA GLU A 30 -1.89 -17.41 -2.31
C GLU A 30 -1.41 -18.78 -2.84
N PRO A 31 -2.02 -19.42 -3.86
CA PRO A 31 -1.50 -20.70 -4.35
C PRO A 31 -0.10 -20.62 -4.99
N HIS A 32 0.31 -19.44 -5.50
CA HIS A 32 1.49 -19.32 -6.36
C HIS A 32 2.46 -18.19 -5.98
N LEU A 33 2.04 -17.25 -5.12
CA LEU A 33 2.75 -15.98 -4.91
C LEU A 33 3.01 -15.67 -3.44
N ILE A 34 2.97 -16.68 -2.56
CA ILE A 34 3.30 -16.54 -1.13
C ILE A 34 4.63 -15.80 -0.94
N GLY A 35 4.64 -14.82 -0.05
CA GLY A 35 5.82 -14.06 0.30
C GLY A 35 6.09 -12.83 -0.58
N LYS A 36 5.43 -12.70 -1.73
CA LYS A 36 5.42 -11.48 -2.54
C LYS A 36 4.51 -10.41 -1.92
N PHE A 37 4.52 -9.21 -2.49
CA PHE A 37 3.82 -8.04 -1.98
C PHE A 37 2.82 -7.49 -3.00
N LEU A 38 1.67 -7.06 -2.50
CA LEU A 38 0.68 -6.29 -3.25
C LEU A 38 0.64 -4.87 -2.70
N ALA A 39 0.67 -3.90 -3.61
CA ALA A 39 0.17 -2.56 -3.34
C ALA A 39 -1.25 -2.47 -3.88
N ILE A 40 -2.19 -2.08 -3.03
CA ILE A 40 -3.63 -2.05 -3.33
C ILE A 40 -4.09 -0.60 -3.27
N ASP A 41 -4.65 -0.12 -4.39
CA ASP A 41 -5.39 1.13 -4.43
C ASP A 41 -6.80 0.88 -3.89
N THR A 42 -7.11 1.44 -2.72
CA THR A 42 -8.41 1.23 -2.05
C THR A 42 -9.55 1.99 -2.69
N GLU A 43 -9.27 2.99 -3.54
CA GLU A 43 -10.29 3.75 -4.26
C GLU A 43 -10.75 3.00 -5.52
N THR A 44 -9.80 2.37 -6.23
CA THR A 44 -10.07 1.72 -7.53
C THR A 44 -10.14 0.20 -7.45
N GLY A 45 -9.61 -0.42 -6.39
CA GLY A 45 -9.43 -1.85 -6.27
C GLY A 45 -8.27 -2.41 -7.11
N LYS A 46 -7.51 -1.55 -7.80
CA LYS A 46 -6.36 -1.96 -8.61
C LYS A 46 -5.21 -2.43 -7.73
N VAL A 47 -4.53 -3.49 -8.16
CA VAL A 47 -3.46 -4.13 -7.40
C VAL A 47 -2.17 -4.21 -8.22
N TYR A 48 -1.04 -4.08 -7.53
CA TYR A 48 0.29 -4.08 -8.11
C TYR A 48 1.18 -5.07 -7.37
N LEU A 49 1.66 -6.09 -8.09
CA LEU A 49 2.52 -7.14 -7.55
C LEU A 49 3.99 -6.74 -7.60
N GLY A 50 4.72 -7.04 -6.52
CA GLY A 50 6.18 -6.95 -6.48
C GLY A 50 6.78 -8.04 -5.61
N ASP A 51 8.04 -8.36 -5.84
CA ASP A 51 8.84 -9.27 -5.01
C ASP A 51 9.17 -8.66 -3.64
N THR A 52 9.14 -7.32 -3.54
CA THR A 52 9.34 -6.57 -2.30
C THR A 52 8.27 -5.49 -2.13
N SER A 53 8.04 -5.04 -0.90
CA SER A 53 7.13 -3.93 -0.60
C SER A 53 7.51 -2.64 -1.34
N LEU A 54 8.82 -2.36 -1.47
CA LEU A 54 9.33 -1.22 -2.22
C LEU A 54 8.99 -1.32 -3.71
N GLN A 55 9.20 -2.49 -4.32
CA GLN A 55 8.92 -2.70 -5.73
C GLN A 55 7.42 -2.56 -6.03
N ALA A 56 6.55 -3.17 -5.22
CA ALA A 56 5.11 -3.05 -5.35
C ALA A 56 4.66 -1.58 -5.28
N SER A 57 5.21 -0.81 -4.31
CA SER A 57 4.94 0.63 -4.19
C SER A 57 5.47 1.44 -5.38
N GLN A 58 6.66 1.13 -5.88
CA GLN A 58 7.23 1.81 -7.05
C GLN A 58 6.39 1.57 -8.31
N ILE A 59 5.90 0.35 -8.52
CA ILE A 59 5.01 0.03 -9.64
C ILE A 59 3.70 0.83 -9.51
N ALA A 60 3.09 0.82 -8.33
CA ALA A 60 1.86 1.57 -8.06
C ALA A 60 2.03 3.08 -8.28
N ARG A 61 3.16 3.66 -7.84
CA ARG A 61 3.46 5.09 -7.99
C ARG A 61 3.76 5.52 -9.41
N LYS A 62 4.22 4.62 -10.27
CA LYS A 62 4.34 4.90 -11.71
C LYS A 62 2.96 5.09 -12.36
N ASP A 63 1.94 4.43 -11.83
CA ASP A 63 0.56 4.56 -12.29
C ASP A 63 -0.14 5.79 -11.67
N LYS A 64 -0.03 5.96 -10.34
CA LYS A 64 -0.69 7.04 -9.60
C LYS A 64 0.22 7.57 -8.47
N ALA A 65 0.88 8.69 -8.74
CA ALA A 65 1.94 9.23 -7.86
C ALA A 65 1.44 9.77 -6.50
N GLU A 66 0.23 10.34 -6.48
CA GLU A 66 -0.37 11.01 -5.31
C GLU A 66 -1.47 10.17 -4.63
N THR A 67 -1.26 8.87 -4.49
CA THR A 67 -2.20 7.96 -3.79
C THR A 67 -1.51 7.16 -2.71
N ILE A 68 -2.26 6.86 -1.64
CA ILE A 68 -1.84 5.97 -0.58
C ILE A 68 -2.34 4.57 -0.89
N PHE A 69 -1.40 3.64 -0.97
CA PHE A 69 -1.67 2.25 -1.24
C PHE A 69 -1.57 1.45 0.05
N TYR A 70 -2.48 0.50 0.22
CA TYR A 70 -2.37 -0.53 1.24
C TYR A 70 -1.35 -1.58 0.78
N ILE A 71 -0.38 -1.93 1.63
CA ILE A 71 0.67 -2.90 1.30
C ILE A 71 0.41 -4.20 2.05
N LYS A 72 0.16 -5.29 1.32
CA LYS A 72 -0.06 -6.63 1.88
C LYS A 72 1.04 -7.59 1.43
N LYS A 73 1.57 -8.39 2.35
CA LYS A 73 2.41 -9.55 2.02
C LYS A 73 1.52 -10.77 1.85
N ILE A 74 1.56 -11.39 0.67
CA ILE A 74 0.66 -12.49 0.29
C ILE A 74 0.94 -13.70 1.18
N GLY A 75 -0.12 -14.26 1.78
CA GLY A 75 -0.06 -15.42 2.69
C GLY A 75 0.44 -15.09 4.10
N PHE A 76 0.48 -13.81 4.49
CA PHE A 76 0.86 -13.38 5.84
C PHE A 76 -0.16 -12.39 6.41
N ASP A 77 -0.64 -12.67 7.62
CA ASP A 77 -1.38 -11.71 8.44
C ASP A 77 -0.41 -10.74 9.10
N VAL A 78 0.00 -9.71 8.35
CA VAL A 78 0.83 -8.63 8.89
C VAL A 78 -0.04 -7.54 9.49
N THR A 79 -0.14 -7.51 10.81
CA THR A 79 -0.57 -6.32 11.58
C THR A 79 0.65 -5.44 11.83
N MET A 80 1.07 -4.64 10.84
CA MET A 80 2.10 -3.60 11.06
C MET A 80 1.80 -2.34 10.24
N GLU A 81 1.50 -1.25 10.93
CA GLU A 81 1.40 0.10 10.37
C GLU A 81 2.82 0.61 10.03
N TYR A 82 3.06 0.96 8.76
CA TYR A 82 4.28 1.65 8.35
C TYR A 82 3.99 3.14 8.09
N PRO A 83 4.28 4.06 9.02
CA PRO A 83 4.14 5.53 8.81
C PRO A 83 5.21 6.12 7.86
N GLY A 84 5.79 5.31 6.96
CA GLY A 84 7.15 5.52 6.45
C GLY A 84 7.36 5.88 4.97
N PHE A 85 6.32 6.10 4.16
CA PHE A 85 6.50 6.59 2.77
C PHE A 85 6.05 8.04 2.56
N SER A 86 6.23 8.89 3.57
CA SER A 86 6.20 10.36 3.45
C SER A 86 7.35 11.08 4.18
N SER A 87 8.23 10.38 4.90
CA SER A 87 9.21 11.04 5.78
C SER A 87 10.51 11.50 5.08
N ARG A 88 10.85 10.99 3.89
CA ARG A 88 12.09 11.40 3.19
C ARG A 88 11.95 12.61 2.26
N TYR A 89 10.80 13.29 2.26
CA TYR A 89 10.58 14.58 1.58
C TYR A 89 10.48 15.79 2.54
N LEU A 90 10.61 15.57 3.86
CA LEU A 90 10.63 16.65 4.87
C LEU A 90 12.02 16.84 5.51
N LYS A 91 13.09 16.51 4.79
CA LYS A 91 14.45 16.98 5.11
C LYS A 91 14.96 17.98 4.07
N SER A 92 14.22 19.07 3.91
CA SER A 92 14.78 20.35 3.46
C SER A 92 14.15 21.47 4.28
N ILE A 93 14.45 21.45 5.58
CA ILE A 93 14.51 22.67 6.38
C ILE A 93 15.84 22.61 7.13
N LYS A 94 16.86 23.16 6.48
CA LYS A 94 17.84 24.01 7.15
C LYS A 94 18.39 25.00 6.14
#